data_AF-A0A2G5EUE6-F1
#
_entry.id   AF-A0A2G5EUE6-F1
#
_cell.length_a   1.000
_cell.length_b   1.000
_cell.length_c   1.000
_cell.angle_alpha   90.00
_cell.angle_beta   90.00
_cell.angle_gamma   90.00
#
_symmetry.space_group_name_H-M   'P 1'
#
loop_
_entity.id
_entity.type
_entity.pdbx_description
1 polymer ?
#
loop_
_entity_poly.entity_id
_entity_poly.type
_entity_poly.pdbx_seq_one_letter_code
_entity_poly.pdbx_strand_id
1 'polypeptide(L)'
;MLRSLVFPRVTVAPKNVIHLSINGDRFGSKCCMENLWEKSSRKINNGNVGVSVRDQVSPLINVENTEVSMNGIQEEIRAKEMELSDGLGIVRFITGKVFLITGATGFLAKVLIEKILRTVPDVGKIYLLIKAKDEESAMQRIKTEIINTELFKTLQQAHGKSHQQFLLSKLVPVIGNLCESNLGMEMEISEQLANEVDIIINSGGNTTFDESFDVSLSTNTLGPCRFLSFAKRCKKLMLFLHVSTAYVNGERQGTLLEKPFNLGDSIAREKAASESPTRSFPLLNVEAEVEMALDARNGFQDSTVSTTMKELGLERAKTYGWHDTYVFTKAMGEMMIGNQREEIPVVIIRPSVIESTSIEPIPGWIEGIRMLDPLLISYAKGVLTGLPVDGKAAIDIVPVDMVVNAILAATVKHARMRTPGLSIYHVGSSVMNPILLQDFFGYFHDYFKSSPYMDLKKRPINIERMKLFNSMDEFHSHIQTEAVQKTGDATQGKNFLRRLRKSLDIAKHLAKIYEPYMFYGGRFDNSNTEKLWEEMSQEEQRSFGFDVRSIDWKDYICNIHIPGVMTHSLKGRGM
;
A
#
# COMPACT_ATOMS: atom_id res chain seq x y z
N MET A 1 -22.93 16.99 -49.92
CA MET A 1 -22.06 16.41 -50.96
C MET A 1 -20.67 16.22 -50.37
N LEU A 2 -20.41 15.05 -49.79
CA LEU A 2 -19.11 14.67 -49.22
C LEU A 2 -18.49 13.61 -50.13
N ARG A 3 -17.35 13.95 -50.76
CA ARG A 3 -16.53 13.05 -51.56
C ARG A 3 -15.43 12.45 -50.69
N SER A 4 -15.43 11.12 -50.62
CA SER A 4 -14.28 10.19 -50.64
C SER A 4 -12.90 10.69 -50.18
N LEU A 5 -12.37 10.07 -49.11
CA LEU A 5 -10.94 9.80 -48.98
C LEU A 5 -10.74 8.33 -48.58
N VAL A 6 -9.91 7.68 -49.39
CA VAL A 6 -9.57 6.24 -49.42
C VAL A 6 -8.31 6.05 -48.57
N PHE A 7 -8.32 5.09 -47.63
CA PHE A 7 -7.13 4.66 -46.92
C PHE A 7 -6.42 3.53 -47.68
N PRO A 8 -5.09 3.55 -47.87
CA PRO A 8 -4.37 2.44 -48.46
C PRO A 8 -4.19 1.30 -47.44
N ARG A 9 -4.54 0.08 -47.87
CA ARG A 9 -4.25 -1.18 -47.16
C ARG A 9 -2.75 -1.45 -47.19
N VAL A 10 -2.10 -1.43 -46.02
CA VAL A 10 -0.76 -2.00 -45.85
C VAL A 10 -0.92 -3.49 -45.55
N THR A 11 -0.46 -4.33 -46.47
CA THR A 11 -0.37 -5.78 -46.31
C THR A 11 0.96 -6.12 -45.66
N VAL A 12 0.92 -6.64 -44.43
CA VAL A 12 2.10 -7.18 -43.74
C VAL A 12 2.17 -8.67 -44.02
N ALA A 13 3.25 -9.12 -44.67
CA ALA A 13 3.55 -10.52 -44.87
C ALA A 13 4.11 -11.16 -43.58
N PRO A 14 3.69 -12.36 -43.18
CA PRO A 14 4.25 -13.05 -42.02
C PRO A 14 5.57 -13.75 -42.38
N LYS A 15 6.62 -13.52 -41.58
CA LYS A 15 7.87 -14.27 -41.62
C LYS A 15 7.73 -15.58 -40.84
N ASN A 16 7.92 -16.69 -41.55
CA ASN A 16 8.47 -17.99 -41.16
C ASN A 16 8.24 -18.49 -39.72
N VAL A 17 7.20 -19.31 -39.55
CA VAL A 17 7.10 -20.30 -38.47
C VAL A 17 7.32 -21.68 -39.10
N ILE A 18 8.33 -22.40 -38.60
CA ILE A 18 8.55 -23.82 -38.96
C ILE A 18 7.57 -24.64 -38.12
N HIS A 19 6.55 -25.18 -38.77
CA HIS A 19 5.68 -26.22 -38.20
C HIS A 19 6.25 -27.60 -38.56
N LEU A 20 6.66 -28.36 -37.54
CA LEU A 20 6.77 -29.82 -37.65
C LEU A 20 5.40 -30.41 -37.33
N SER A 21 4.77 -30.98 -38.35
CA SER A 21 3.53 -31.76 -38.28
C SER A 21 3.88 -33.22 -38.04
N ILE A 22 3.22 -33.85 -37.05
CA ILE A 22 3.08 -35.30 -36.99
C ILE A 22 1.58 -35.60 -36.81
N ASN A 23 0.97 -36.13 -37.86
CA ASN A 23 -0.33 -36.81 -37.84
C ASN A 23 -0.15 -38.22 -37.26
N GLY A 24 -1.16 -38.73 -36.55
CA GLY A 24 -1.28 -40.17 -36.33
C GLY A 24 -2.11 -40.62 -35.11
N ASP A 25 -3.42 -40.50 -35.23
CA ASP A 25 -4.48 -41.44 -34.81
C ASP A 25 -4.67 -41.99 -33.37
N ARG A 26 -5.96 -42.15 -33.11
CA ARG A 26 -6.64 -42.53 -31.87
C ARG A 26 -6.58 -44.03 -31.59
N PHE A 27 -6.36 -44.39 -30.33
CA PHE A 27 -7.01 -45.47 -29.54
C PHE A 27 -6.60 -45.15 -28.08
N GLY A 28 -7.41 -45.15 -27.03
CA GLY A 28 -8.62 -45.90 -26.74
C GLY A 28 -8.46 -46.54 -25.34
N SER A 29 -8.75 -45.76 -24.28
CA SER A 29 -9.20 -46.19 -22.94
C SER A 29 -8.29 -46.98 -21.96
N LYS A 30 -8.49 -46.63 -20.66
CA LYS A 30 -8.20 -47.36 -19.40
C LYS A 30 -6.74 -47.50 -18.95
N CYS A 31 -6.37 -46.91 -17.81
CA CYS A 31 -6.47 -47.50 -16.46
C CYS A 31 -5.46 -46.86 -15.48
N CYS A 32 -5.97 -46.45 -14.31
CA CYS A 32 -5.33 -46.36 -12.98
C CYS A 32 -3.92 -45.73 -12.82
N MET A 33 -3.93 -44.51 -12.24
CA MET A 33 -2.91 -44.04 -11.31
C MET A 33 -3.02 -44.82 -9.99
N GLU A 34 -1.90 -45.27 -9.43
CA GLU A 34 -1.60 -45.14 -8.00
C GLU A 34 -0.16 -45.63 -7.67
N ASN A 35 0.50 -44.82 -6.84
CA ASN A 35 1.55 -45.15 -5.86
C ASN A 35 2.93 -45.59 -6.35
N LEU A 36 3.94 -44.75 -6.09
CA LEU A 36 5.30 -45.15 -5.68
C LEU A 36 6.02 -43.95 -5.03
N TRP A 37 5.74 -43.73 -3.75
CA TRP A 37 6.60 -42.99 -2.83
C TRP A 37 6.82 -43.91 -1.62
N GLU A 38 8.01 -44.49 -1.52
CA GLU A 38 8.70 -44.88 -0.28
C GLU A 38 9.76 -45.95 -0.54
N LYS A 39 10.83 -45.88 0.25
CA LYS A 39 11.99 -46.76 0.34
C LYS A 39 13.14 -46.41 -0.60
N SER A 40 14.09 -45.65 -0.05
CA SER A 40 15.44 -46.20 0.19
C SER A 40 16.21 -45.31 1.15
N SER A 41 16.33 -45.76 2.39
CA SER A 41 17.31 -45.32 3.36
C SER A 41 17.92 -46.56 3.99
N ARG A 42 19.20 -46.85 3.72
CA ARG A 42 20.22 -47.40 4.64
C ARG A 42 21.45 -47.94 3.90
N LYS A 43 22.59 -47.30 4.21
CA LYS A 43 23.96 -47.80 4.47
C LYS A 43 24.51 -48.98 3.63
N ILE A 44 25.73 -48.81 3.09
CA ILE A 44 26.98 -49.48 3.53
C ILE A 44 28.20 -48.94 2.76
N ASN A 45 29.36 -49.07 3.40
CA ASN A 45 30.68 -48.46 3.26
C ASN A 45 31.54 -48.84 2.04
N ASN A 46 32.56 -47.98 1.81
CA ASN A 46 33.96 -48.19 1.39
C ASN A 46 34.33 -49.35 0.46
N GLY A 47 34.97 -49.00 -0.66
CA GLY A 47 35.87 -49.89 -1.40
C GLY A 47 36.44 -49.26 -2.65
N ASN A 48 37.70 -48.82 -2.60
CA ASN A 48 38.53 -48.53 -3.76
C ASN A 48 38.77 -49.82 -4.55
N VAL A 49 38.33 -49.89 -5.81
CA VAL A 49 38.94 -50.74 -6.84
C VAL A 49 38.81 -50.03 -8.19
N GLY A 50 39.94 -49.65 -8.77
CA GLY A 50 40.02 -49.30 -10.18
C GLY A 50 40.23 -50.57 -11.01
N VAL A 51 39.42 -50.75 -12.07
CA VAL A 51 39.77 -51.57 -13.23
C VAL A 51 39.21 -50.87 -14.48
N SER A 52 40.11 -50.63 -15.43
CA SER A 52 39.88 -50.18 -16.80
C SER A 52 39.67 -51.40 -17.69
N VAL A 53 38.63 -51.40 -18.55
CA VAL A 53 38.64 -52.07 -19.86
C VAL A 53 37.83 -51.23 -20.85
N ARG A 54 38.44 -51.00 -22.01
CA ARG A 54 37.99 -50.26 -23.20
C ARG A 54 36.93 -51.02 -24.02
N ASP A 55 36.49 -50.35 -25.09
CA ASP A 55 35.88 -50.88 -26.34
C ASP A 55 34.34 -50.94 -26.28
N GLN A 56 33.53 -50.26 -27.10
CA GLN A 56 33.62 -49.69 -28.46
C GLN A 56 32.60 -48.55 -28.60
N VAL A 57 32.95 -47.45 -29.29
CA VAL A 57 32.21 -46.81 -30.42
C VAL A 57 33.08 -45.64 -30.91
N SER A 58 33.55 -45.72 -32.16
CA SER A 58 34.21 -44.61 -32.89
C SER A 58 33.16 -43.84 -33.74
N PRO A 59 33.51 -42.73 -34.40
CA PRO A 59 33.22 -41.38 -33.91
C PRO A 59 32.33 -40.61 -34.89
N LEU A 60 31.80 -39.45 -34.49
CA LEU A 60 31.57 -38.27 -35.34
C LEU A 60 30.72 -37.28 -34.53
N ILE A 61 31.38 -36.39 -33.79
CA ILE A 61 31.01 -34.97 -33.61
C ILE A 61 32.29 -34.29 -33.13
N ASN A 62 32.73 -33.28 -33.90
CA ASN A 62 33.84 -32.40 -33.56
C ASN A 62 33.58 -31.72 -32.22
N VAL A 63 34.47 -31.92 -31.27
CA VAL A 63 34.61 -31.10 -30.07
C VAL A 63 35.53 -29.94 -30.45
N GLU A 64 34.96 -28.77 -30.72
CA GLU A 64 35.70 -27.50 -30.58
C GLU A 64 35.31 -26.90 -29.22
N ASN A 65 36.29 -26.91 -28.32
CA ASN A 65 36.50 -26.02 -27.19
C ASN A 65 35.25 -25.49 -26.46
N THR A 66 34.83 -26.20 -25.43
CA THR A 66 34.17 -25.60 -24.26
C THR A 66 34.75 -26.23 -23.00
N GLU A 67 36.01 -25.92 -22.70
CA GLU A 67 36.45 -25.87 -21.30
C GLU A 67 35.74 -24.68 -20.66
N VAL A 68 34.50 -24.90 -20.21
CA VAL A 68 33.92 -24.01 -19.21
C VAL A 68 34.71 -24.25 -17.94
N SER A 69 35.57 -23.29 -17.60
CA SER A 69 36.38 -23.31 -16.39
C SER A 69 35.49 -23.60 -15.18
N MET A 70 35.66 -24.76 -14.57
CA MET A 70 35.03 -25.11 -13.28
C MET A 70 35.33 -24.05 -12.22
N ASN A 71 36.48 -23.36 -12.30
CA ASN A 71 36.82 -22.24 -11.42
C ASN A 71 35.92 -21.02 -11.64
N GLY A 72 35.50 -20.74 -12.88
CA GLY A 72 34.59 -19.63 -13.20
C GLY A 72 33.18 -19.87 -12.67
N ILE A 73 32.67 -21.10 -12.79
CA ILE A 73 31.37 -21.50 -12.21
C ILE A 73 31.45 -21.47 -10.67
N GLN A 74 32.56 -21.89 -10.09
CA GLN A 74 32.74 -21.94 -8.63
C GLN A 74 32.99 -20.55 -8.03
N GLU A 75 33.57 -19.63 -8.78
CA GLU A 75 33.62 -18.19 -8.46
C GLU A 75 32.26 -17.52 -8.63
N GLU A 76 31.46 -17.85 -9.65
CA GLU A 76 30.09 -17.35 -9.80
C GLU A 76 29.15 -17.89 -8.70
N ILE A 77 29.31 -19.16 -8.31
CA ILE A 77 28.59 -19.76 -7.18
C ILE A 77 29.04 -19.09 -5.88
N ARG A 78 30.35 -18.89 -5.65
CA ARG A 78 30.84 -18.16 -4.47
C ARG A 78 30.42 -16.71 -4.45
N ALA A 79 30.35 -16.03 -5.59
CA ALA A 79 29.87 -14.66 -5.71
C ALA A 79 28.37 -14.58 -5.40
N LYS A 80 27.57 -15.54 -5.89
CA LYS A 80 26.16 -15.68 -5.50
C LYS A 80 26.00 -16.04 -4.03
N GLU A 81 26.80 -16.96 -3.49
CA GLU A 81 26.77 -17.35 -2.07
C GLU A 81 27.21 -16.18 -1.16
N MET A 82 28.20 -15.39 -1.58
CA MET A 82 28.58 -14.15 -0.90
C MET A 82 27.48 -13.08 -1.00
N GLU A 83 26.85 -12.87 -2.16
CA GLU A 83 25.70 -11.98 -2.30
C GLU A 83 24.50 -12.41 -1.43
N LEU A 84 24.26 -13.71 -1.29
CA LEU A 84 23.24 -14.25 -0.38
C LEU A 84 23.62 -14.10 1.11
N SER A 85 24.92 -14.03 1.44
CA SER A 85 25.36 -13.85 2.83
C SER A 85 25.35 -12.38 3.30
N ASP A 86 25.38 -11.42 2.36
CA ASP A 86 25.50 -9.98 2.62
C ASP A 86 24.14 -9.25 2.71
N GLY A 87 23.02 -9.95 2.46
CA GLY A 87 21.68 -9.36 2.42
C GLY A 87 21.44 -8.42 1.23
N LEU A 88 20.44 -7.55 1.35
CA LEU A 88 20.03 -6.62 0.28
C LEU A 88 21.04 -5.47 0.08
N GLY A 89 21.86 -5.16 1.08
CA GLY A 89 22.80 -4.04 1.11
C GLY A 89 22.10 -2.68 1.17
N ILE A 90 21.02 -2.54 1.95
CA ILE A 90 20.15 -1.34 1.97
C ILE A 90 20.93 -0.04 2.14
N VAL A 91 21.75 0.07 3.19
CA VAL A 91 22.54 1.27 3.48
C VAL A 91 23.53 1.55 2.35
N ARG A 92 24.32 0.54 1.96
CA ARG A 92 25.34 0.62 0.89
C ARG A 92 24.73 1.08 -0.44
N PHE A 93 23.54 0.61 -0.77
CA PHE A 93 22.87 0.94 -2.01
C PHE A 93 22.34 2.39 -2.03
N ILE A 94 21.72 2.83 -0.94
CA ILE A 94 21.09 4.16 -0.82
C ILE A 94 22.14 5.28 -0.76
N THR A 95 23.34 5.01 -0.27
CA THR A 95 24.45 5.99 -0.24
C THR A 95 24.64 6.66 -1.59
N GLY A 96 24.63 7.99 -1.59
CA GLY A 96 24.79 8.83 -2.78
C GLY A 96 23.61 8.82 -3.77
N LYS A 97 22.54 8.04 -3.55
CA LYS A 97 21.38 7.98 -4.45
C LYS A 97 20.53 9.24 -4.33
N VAL A 98 19.98 9.66 -5.47
CA VAL A 98 19.09 10.81 -5.59
C VAL A 98 17.64 10.34 -5.70
N PHE A 99 16.80 10.84 -4.79
CA PHE A 99 15.39 10.49 -4.72
C PHE A 99 14.51 11.64 -5.21
N LEU A 100 13.38 11.31 -5.83
CA LEU A 100 12.25 12.23 -6.01
C LEU A 100 11.00 11.62 -5.37
N ILE A 101 10.44 12.33 -4.39
CA ILE A 101 9.34 11.86 -3.55
C ILE A 101 8.14 12.80 -3.67
N THR A 102 6.96 12.24 -3.90
CA THR A 102 5.67 12.97 -3.84
C THR A 102 4.95 12.67 -2.54
N GLY A 103 4.05 13.58 -2.12
CA GLY A 103 3.33 13.42 -0.86
C GLY A 103 4.25 13.55 0.36
N ALA A 104 5.39 14.23 0.23
CA ALA A 104 6.43 14.36 1.25
C ALA A 104 5.93 14.94 2.59
N THR A 105 4.86 15.74 2.54
CA THR A 105 4.24 16.33 3.72
C THR A 105 3.16 15.44 4.36
N GLY A 106 2.96 14.22 3.84
CA GLY A 106 2.06 13.22 4.40
C GLY A 106 2.76 12.29 5.39
N PHE A 107 1.95 11.64 6.22
CA PHE A 107 2.38 10.76 7.31
C PHE A 107 3.45 9.72 6.90
N LEU A 108 3.15 8.86 5.92
CA LEU A 108 4.07 7.79 5.50
C LEU A 108 5.40 8.34 4.93
N ALA A 109 5.32 9.34 4.05
CA ALA A 109 6.51 9.89 3.40
C ALA A 109 7.44 10.60 4.39
N LYS A 110 6.91 11.21 5.45
CA LYS A 110 7.74 11.79 6.52
C LYS A 110 8.55 10.73 7.24
N VAL A 111 7.93 9.60 7.61
CA VAL A 111 8.63 8.49 8.28
C VAL A 111 9.67 7.89 7.35
N LEU A 112 9.37 7.78 6.05
CA LEU A 112 10.33 7.33 5.04
C LEU A 112 11.55 8.27 4.95
N ILE A 113 11.32 9.57 4.84
CA ILE A 113 12.38 10.58 4.75
C ILE A 113 13.22 10.59 6.04
N GLU A 114 12.58 10.55 7.20
CA GLU A 114 13.28 10.44 8.50
C GLU A 114 14.16 9.19 8.54
N LYS A 115 13.60 8.03 8.17
CA LYS A 115 14.32 6.75 8.18
C LYS A 115 15.55 6.79 7.28
N ILE A 116 15.41 7.30 6.05
CA ILE A 116 16.53 7.44 5.10
C ILE A 116 17.61 8.33 5.71
N LEU A 117 17.25 9.51 6.22
CA LEU A 117 18.24 10.47 6.74
C LEU A 117 18.91 10.00 8.03
N ARG A 118 18.19 9.27 8.89
CA ARG A 118 18.73 8.72 10.14
C ARG A 118 19.65 7.54 9.91
N THR A 119 19.34 6.69 8.94
CA THR A 119 20.10 5.44 8.70
C THR A 119 21.15 5.56 7.60
N VAL A 120 20.98 6.50 6.66
CA VAL A 120 21.88 6.72 5.52
C VAL A 120 22.13 8.23 5.34
N PRO A 121 22.89 8.88 6.26
CA PRO A 121 23.15 10.31 6.19
C PRO A 121 23.91 10.74 4.92
N ASP A 122 24.60 9.81 4.28
CA ASP A 122 25.32 9.99 3.02
C ASP A 122 24.45 9.79 1.77
N VAL A 123 23.12 9.69 1.91
CA VAL A 123 22.18 9.77 0.78
C VAL A 123 22.44 11.06 -0.02
N GLY A 124 22.16 11.03 -1.32
CA GLY A 124 22.22 12.21 -2.18
C GLY A 124 21.10 13.21 -1.85
N LYS A 125 20.68 13.97 -2.87
CA LYS A 125 19.53 14.87 -2.71
C LYS A 125 18.22 14.07 -2.68
N ILE A 126 17.31 14.51 -1.83
CA ILE A 126 15.92 14.06 -1.80
C ILE A 126 15.07 15.24 -2.27
N TYR A 127 14.69 15.19 -3.54
CA TYR A 127 13.79 16.16 -4.14
C TYR A 127 12.35 15.88 -3.67
N LEU A 128 11.68 16.90 -3.15
CA LEU A 128 10.33 16.80 -2.58
C LEU A 128 9.36 17.59 -3.45
N LEU A 129 8.45 16.90 -4.15
CA LEU A 129 7.40 17.57 -4.92
C LEU A 129 6.36 18.16 -3.95
N ILE A 130 6.28 19.49 -3.89
CA ILE A 130 5.45 20.24 -2.95
C ILE A 130 4.55 21.21 -3.71
N LYS A 131 3.25 21.14 -3.42
CA LYS A 131 2.27 22.12 -3.89
C LYS A 131 2.47 23.46 -3.17
N ALA A 132 2.99 24.45 -3.86
CA ALA A 132 3.25 25.79 -3.34
C ALA A 132 3.12 26.84 -4.45
N LYS A 133 2.98 28.11 -4.09
CA LYS A 133 2.91 29.23 -5.04
C LYS A 133 4.28 29.71 -5.52
N ASP A 134 5.30 29.55 -4.69
CA ASP A 134 6.66 30.03 -4.89
C ASP A 134 7.63 29.20 -4.04
N GLU A 135 8.93 29.37 -4.29
CA GLU A 135 9.99 28.57 -3.68
C GLU A 135 10.09 28.83 -2.17
N GLU A 136 9.87 30.08 -1.74
CA GLU A 136 9.84 30.46 -0.33
C GLU A 136 8.73 29.69 0.41
N SER A 137 7.54 29.62 -0.17
CA SER A 137 6.42 28.85 0.41
C SER A 137 6.72 27.35 0.43
N ALA A 138 7.32 26.81 -0.62
CA ALA A 138 7.70 25.39 -0.65
C ALA A 138 8.71 25.07 0.45
N MET A 139 9.73 25.92 0.62
CA MET A 139 10.73 25.80 1.67
C MET A 139 10.12 25.97 3.07
N GLN A 140 9.19 26.91 3.23
CA GLN A 140 8.50 27.09 4.50
C GLN A 140 7.70 25.85 4.88
N ARG A 141 7.00 25.22 3.92
CA ARG A 141 6.30 23.95 4.14
C ARG A 141 7.26 22.83 4.54
N ILE A 142 8.44 22.69 3.92
CA ILE A 142 9.47 21.74 4.39
C ILE A 142 9.84 22.01 5.85
N LYS A 143 10.09 23.26 6.21
CA LYS A 143 10.47 23.62 7.58
C LYS A 143 9.36 23.28 8.57
N THR A 144 8.12 23.72 8.31
CA THR A 144 7.02 23.59 9.27
C THR A 144 6.39 22.21 9.31
N GLU A 145 6.25 21.56 8.15
CA GLU A 145 5.52 20.30 8.04
C GLU A 145 6.46 19.08 8.10
N ILE A 146 7.78 19.24 7.98
CA ILE A 146 8.74 18.13 8.02
C ILE A 146 9.78 18.37 9.12
N ILE A 147 10.71 19.32 8.92
CA ILE A 147 11.90 19.52 9.76
C ILE A 147 11.54 19.78 11.23
N ASN A 148 10.55 20.64 11.48
CA ASN A 148 10.18 21.06 12.82
C ASN A 148 9.19 20.10 13.52
N THR A 149 8.85 18.97 12.89
CA THR A 149 7.92 18.01 13.49
C THR A 149 8.61 17.17 14.56
N GLU A 150 7.83 16.64 15.50
CA GLU A 150 8.32 15.80 16.59
C GLU A 150 9.06 14.55 16.07
N LEU A 151 8.68 14.05 14.89
CA LEU A 151 9.32 12.91 14.23
C LEU A 151 10.83 13.09 14.03
N PHE A 152 11.27 14.31 13.69
CA PHE A 152 12.67 14.61 13.36
C PHE A 152 13.52 14.94 14.60
N LYS A 153 12.98 14.82 15.82
CA LYS A 153 13.73 15.08 17.07
C LYS A 153 14.94 14.16 17.23
N THR A 154 14.86 12.91 16.81
CA THR A 154 16.00 11.97 16.88
C THR A 154 17.17 12.45 16.03
N LEU A 155 16.89 12.92 14.81
CA LEU A 155 17.88 13.59 13.95
C LEU A 155 18.38 14.91 14.55
N GLN A 156 17.52 15.66 15.25
CA GLN A 156 17.92 16.87 15.95
C GLN A 156 18.93 16.57 17.07
N GLN A 157 18.72 15.50 17.83
CA GLN A 157 19.62 15.06 18.88
C GLN A 157 20.97 14.59 18.30
N ALA A 158 20.95 13.83 17.20
CA ALA A 158 22.16 13.32 16.55
C ALA A 158 23.04 14.43 15.94
N HIS A 159 22.44 15.44 15.30
CA HIS A 159 23.18 16.49 14.59
C HIS A 159 23.33 17.80 15.38
N GLY A 160 22.65 17.95 16.52
CA GLY A 160 22.73 19.13 17.37
C GLY A 160 22.48 20.44 16.61
N LYS A 161 23.41 21.41 16.74
CA LYS A 161 23.32 22.72 16.07
C LYS A 161 23.35 22.64 14.55
N SER A 162 23.93 21.58 13.98
CA SER A 162 24.04 21.38 12.53
C SER A 162 22.80 20.71 11.94
N HIS A 163 21.79 20.36 12.75
CA HIS A 163 20.59 19.65 12.32
C HIS A 163 19.88 20.30 11.12
N GLN A 164 19.55 21.59 11.22
CA GLN A 164 18.86 22.28 10.13
C GLN A 164 19.72 22.37 8.88
N GLN A 165 21.02 22.65 9.03
CA GLN A 165 21.94 22.71 7.91
C GLN A 165 22.06 21.35 7.20
N PHE A 166 22.15 20.26 7.96
CA PHE A 166 22.18 18.91 7.43
C PHE A 166 20.89 18.60 6.65
N LEU A 167 19.72 18.80 7.23
CA LEU A 167 18.45 18.51 6.56
C LEU A 167 18.26 19.36 5.30
N LEU A 168 18.56 20.66 5.35
CA LEU A 168 18.45 21.54 4.18
C LEU A 168 19.50 21.25 3.11
N SER A 169 20.61 20.58 3.44
CA SER A 169 21.57 20.11 2.43
C SER A 169 21.08 18.88 1.67
N LYS A 170 20.11 18.13 2.22
CA LYS A 170 19.58 16.90 1.63
C LYS A 170 18.19 17.11 1.02
N LEU A 171 17.32 17.86 1.67
CA LEU A 171 15.93 18.07 1.27
C LEU A 171 15.82 19.28 0.33
N VAL A 172 15.42 19.03 -0.92
CA VAL A 172 15.30 20.09 -1.93
C VAL A 172 13.83 20.21 -2.36
N PRO A 173 13.16 21.37 -2.13
CA PRO A 173 11.79 21.55 -2.60
C PRO A 173 11.73 21.61 -4.12
N VAL A 174 10.71 20.98 -4.70
CA VAL A 174 10.35 21.11 -6.11
C VAL A 174 8.89 21.53 -6.14
N ILE A 175 8.61 22.72 -6.67
CA ILE A 175 7.23 23.19 -6.80
C ILE A 175 6.53 22.32 -7.85
N GLY A 176 5.39 21.75 -7.46
CA GLY A 176 4.58 20.98 -8.39
C GLY A 176 3.35 20.34 -7.78
N ASN A 177 2.54 19.75 -8.66
CA ASN A 177 1.24 19.16 -8.37
C ASN A 177 0.99 17.96 -9.29
N LEU A 178 0.69 16.79 -8.70
CA LEU A 178 0.39 15.56 -9.44
C LEU A 178 -0.80 15.70 -10.41
N CYS A 179 -1.71 16.63 -10.14
CA CYS A 179 -2.89 16.86 -10.96
C CYS A 179 -2.61 17.67 -12.25
N GLU A 180 -1.41 18.24 -12.39
CA GLU A 180 -1.06 19.17 -13.48
C GLU A 180 -0.17 18.52 -14.55
N SER A 181 -0.22 19.06 -15.77
CA SER A 181 0.71 18.67 -16.84
C SER A 181 2.15 18.95 -16.42
N ASN A 182 3.09 18.07 -16.83
CA ASN A 182 4.48 18.09 -16.37
C ASN A 182 4.63 18.16 -14.83
N LEU A 183 3.63 17.67 -14.08
CA LEU A 183 3.55 17.74 -12.62
C LEU A 183 3.58 19.17 -12.07
N GLY A 184 3.19 20.17 -12.86
CA GLY A 184 3.28 21.58 -12.48
C GLY A 184 4.71 22.11 -12.32
N MET A 185 5.72 21.34 -12.74
CA MET A 185 7.12 21.75 -12.68
C MET A 185 7.47 22.65 -13.85
N GLU A 186 8.33 23.63 -13.60
CA GLU A 186 9.00 24.39 -14.66
C GLU A 186 9.86 23.46 -15.52
N MET A 187 10.01 23.81 -16.79
CA MET A 187 10.64 22.93 -17.77
C MET A 187 12.11 22.67 -17.46
N GLU A 188 12.83 23.72 -17.05
CA GLU A 188 14.26 23.66 -16.68
C GLU A 188 14.49 22.74 -15.47
N ILE A 189 13.67 22.89 -14.42
CA ILE A 189 13.73 22.04 -13.22
C ILE A 189 13.40 20.59 -13.59
N SER A 190 12.35 20.37 -14.39
CA SER A 190 11.97 19.04 -14.88
C SER A 190 13.11 18.37 -15.65
N GLU A 191 13.81 19.09 -16.52
CA GLU A 191 14.96 18.58 -17.26
C GLU A 191 16.14 18.27 -16.35
N GLN A 192 16.44 19.14 -15.37
CA GLN A 192 17.48 18.89 -14.38
C GLN A 192 17.22 17.59 -13.62
N LEU A 193 16.01 17.43 -13.06
CA LEU A 193 15.61 16.25 -12.31
C LEU A 193 15.71 14.98 -13.17
N ALA A 194 15.27 15.04 -14.43
CA ALA A 194 15.38 13.93 -15.37
C ALA A 194 16.83 13.47 -15.64
N ASN A 195 17.83 14.31 -15.39
CA ASN A 195 19.25 13.95 -15.54
C ASN A 195 19.91 13.44 -14.24
N GLU A 196 19.26 13.60 -13.09
CA GLU A 196 19.85 13.35 -11.77
C GLU A 196 19.17 12.22 -10.99
N VAL A 197 17.85 12.07 -11.08
CA VAL A 197 17.07 11.17 -10.21
C VAL A 197 17.36 9.70 -10.50
N ASP A 198 17.71 8.96 -9.45
CA ASP A 198 17.91 7.51 -9.49
C ASP A 198 16.64 6.74 -9.10
N ILE A 199 15.89 7.24 -8.12
CA ILE A 199 14.74 6.53 -7.54
C ILE A 199 13.55 7.49 -7.41
N ILE A 200 12.39 7.07 -7.92
CA ILE A 200 11.13 7.79 -7.74
C ILE A 200 10.25 7.04 -6.76
N ILE A 201 9.73 7.73 -5.73
CA ILE A 201 8.75 7.19 -4.79
C ILE A 201 7.47 8.04 -4.85
N ASN A 202 6.43 7.47 -5.45
CA ASN A 202 5.11 8.06 -5.53
C ASN A 202 4.26 7.68 -4.31
N SER A 203 4.36 8.48 -3.25
CA SER A 203 3.51 8.37 -2.05
C SER A 203 2.37 9.38 -2.04
N GLY A 204 2.29 10.28 -3.03
CA GLY A 204 1.20 11.24 -3.17
C GLY A 204 -0.11 10.57 -3.59
N GLY A 205 -1.21 11.02 -2.97
CA GLY A 205 -2.56 10.53 -3.23
C GLY A 205 -3.58 11.23 -2.34
N ASN A 206 -4.85 11.19 -2.72
CA ASN A 206 -5.95 11.54 -1.84
C ASN A 206 -6.43 10.26 -1.14
N THR A 207 -6.44 10.24 0.19
CA THR A 207 -6.85 9.09 1.02
C THR A 207 -8.19 9.33 1.72
N THR A 208 -8.91 10.38 1.36
CA THR A 208 -10.20 10.72 1.95
C THR A 208 -11.28 9.85 1.33
N PHE A 209 -11.99 9.06 2.14
CA PHE A 209 -13.01 8.12 1.67
C PHE A 209 -14.15 8.79 0.90
N ASP A 210 -14.52 10.00 1.29
CA ASP A 210 -15.63 10.77 0.73
C ASP A 210 -15.14 11.97 -0.10
N GLU A 211 -13.99 11.89 -0.78
CA GLU A 211 -13.59 12.95 -1.72
C GLU A 211 -14.45 12.93 -3.00
N SER A 212 -14.58 14.07 -3.67
CA SER A 212 -15.19 14.13 -5.00
C SER A 212 -14.49 13.21 -6.00
N PHE A 213 -15.28 12.57 -6.86
CA PHE A 213 -14.77 11.54 -7.78
C PHE A 213 -13.77 12.09 -8.80
N ASP A 214 -13.99 13.30 -9.34
CA ASP A 214 -13.09 13.96 -10.28
C ASP A 214 -11.71 14.28 -9.66
N VAL A 215 -11.69 14.77 -8.42
CA VAL A 215 -10.45 15.03 -7.67
C VAL A 215 -9.72 13.73 -7.38
N SER A 216 -10.46 12.69 -6.97
CA SER A 216 -9.91 11.36 -6.71
C SER A 216 -9.30 10.73 -7.95
N LEU A 217 -9.98 10.76 -9.10
CA LEU A 217 -9.46 10.30 -10.39
C LEU A 217 -8.21 11.09 -10.81
N SER A 218 -8.26 12.43 -10.72
CA SER A 218 -7.14 13.28 -11.10
C SER A 218 -5.88 12.99 -10.27
N THR A 219 -6.06 12.72 -8.97
CA THR A 219 -4.97 12.51 -8.03
C THR A 219 -4.47 11.07 -8.00
N ASN A 220 -5.36 10.09 -7.84
CA ASN A 220 -5.02 8.69 -7.59
C ASN A 220 -4.91 7.86 -8.86
N THR A 221 -5.58 8.26 -9.94
CA THR A 221 -5.56 7.52 -11.22
C THR A 221 -4.62 8.21 -12.21
N LEU A 222 -4.86 9.48 -12.54
CA LEU A 222 -4.05 10.20 -13.53
C LEU A 222 -2.72 10.73 -12.98
N GLY A 223 -2.66 11.07 -11.69
CA GLY A 223 -1.45 11.55 -11.02
C GLY A 223 -0.28 10.57 -11.16
N PRO A 224 -0.45 9.27 -10.83
CA PRO A 224 0.58 8.26 -11.08
C PRO A 224 0.98 8.14 -12.55
N CYS A 225 0.05 8.26 -13.51
CA CYS A 225 0.36 8.22 -14.95
C CYS A 225 1.25 9.39 -15.37
N ARG A 226 0.92 10.61 -14.92
CA ARG A 226 1.74 11.80 -15.20
C ARG A 226 3.13 11.64 -14.61
N PHE A 227 3.22 11.07 -13.41
CA PHE A 227 4.50 10.89 -12.76
C PHE A 227 5.35 9.80 -13.39
N LEU A 228 4.74 8.69 -13.80
CA LEU A 228 5.39 7.65 -14.59
C LEU A 228 5.83 8.17 -15.97
N SER A 229 5.05 9.06 -16.58
CA SER A 229 5.45 9.73 -17.83
C SER A 229 6.70 10.61 -17.64
N PHE A 230 6.82 11.29 -16.50
CA PHE A 230 8.07 11.97 -16.13
C PHE A 230 9.21 10.98 -15.88
N ALA A 231 8.93 9.86 -15.20
CA ALA A 231 9.91 8.81 -14.93
C ALA A 231 10.54 8.25 -16.22
N LYS A 232 9.77 8.10 -17.31
CA LYS A 232 10.29 7.70 -18.64
C LYS A 232 11.32 8.65 -19.23
N ARG A 233 11.32 9.92 -18.81
CA ARG A 233 12.32 10.91 -19.25
C ARG A 233 13.60 10.85 -18.42
N CYS A 234 13.58 10.17 -17.28
CA CYS A 234 14.70 10.13 -16.34
C CYS A 234 15.80 9.17 -16.82
N LYS A 235 16.99 9.70 -17.13
CA LYS A 235 18.09 8.95 -17.77
C LYS A 235 18.80 7.96 -16.84
N LYS A 236 18.75 8.22 -15.53
CA LYS A 236 19.42 7.41 -14.50
C LYS A 236 18.45 6.56 -13.68
N LEU A 237 17.16 6.60 -14.03
CA LEU A 237 16.12 5.97 -13.23
C LEU A 237 16.40 4.47 -13.10
N MET A 238 16.46 4.02 -11.85
CA MET A 238 16.65 2.62 -11.47
C MET A 238 15.32 1.98 -11.08
N LEU A 239 14.39 2.74 -10.51
CA LEU A 239 13.10 2.24 -10.03
C LEU A 239 12.05 3.34 -9.92
N PHE A 240 10.81 2.99 -10.27
CA PHE A 240 9.61 3.74 -9.90
C PHE A 240 8.80 2.95 -8.87
N LEU A 241 8.67 3.45 -7.64
CA LEU A 241 7.84 2.85 -6.60
C LEU A 241 6.53 3.63 -6.45
N HIS A 242 5.40 2.93 -6.38
CA HIS A 242 4.09 3.50 -6.11
C HIS A 242 3.48 2.94 -4.81
N VAL A 243 2.99 3.84 -3.95
CA VAL A 243 2.23 3.45 -2.77
C VAL A 243 0.73 3.42 -3.10
N SER A 244 0.16 2.23 -3.04
CA SER A 244 -1.26 1.94 -3.18
C SER A 244 -1.85 1.57 -1.81
N THR A 245 -2.78 0.62 -1.76
CA THR A 245 -3.35 0.04 -0.53
C THR A 245 -3.76 -1.40 -0.79
N ALA A 246 -3.70 -2.27 0.22
CA ALA A 246 -4.17 -3.65 0.08
C ALA A 246 -5.69 -3.73 -0.19
N TYR A 247 -6.45 -2.71 0.21
CA TYR A 247 -7.89 -2.62 -0.01
C TYR A 247 -8.30 -2.32 -1.45
N VAL A 248 -7.35 -2.11 -2.39
CA VAL A 248 -7.65 -2.15 -3.83
C VAL A 248 -8.23 -3.50 -4.25
N ASN A 249 -8.12 -4.55 -3.43
CA ASN A 249 -8.82 -5.81 -3.65
C ASN A 249 -10.34 -5.72 -3.47
N GLY A 250 -10.88 -4.57 -3.08
CA GLY A 250 -12.31 -4.29 -3.00
C GLY A 250 -13.06 -5.38 -2.25
N GLU A 251 -14.22 -5.76 -2.76
CA GLU A 251 -15.12 -6.70 -2.07
C GLU A 251 -14.73 -8.18 -2.16
N ARG A 252 -13.51 -8.51 -2.65
CA ARG A 252 -13.03 -9.90 -2.69
C ARG A 252 -12.94 -10.48 -1.28
N GLN A 253 -13.18 -11.79 -1.14
CA GLN A 253 -13.20 -12.50 0.15
C GLN A 253 -12.11 -13.58 0.19
N GLY A 254 -11.78 -14.05 1.40
CA GLY A 254 -10.77 -15.09 1.60
C GLY A 254 -9.34 -14.56 1.44
N THR A 255 -8.40 -15.43 1.08
CA THR A 255 -6.98 -15.06 0.93
C THR A 255 -6.72 -14.38 -0.43
N LEU A 256 -6.17 -13.17 -0.39
CA LEU A 256 -6.01 -12.26 -1.52
C LEU A 256 -4.54 -12.12 -1.89
N LEU A 257 -4.18 -12.66 -3.06
CA LEU A 257 -2.81 -12.77 -3.55
C LEU A 257 -2.26 -11.43 -4.07
N GLU A 258 -0.93 -11.27 -4.02
CA GLU A 258 -0.18 -10.11 -4.55
C GLU A 258 -0.15 -10.08 -6.09
N LYS A 259 -1.33 -9.96 -6.71
CA LYS A 259 -1.51 -9.98 -8.17
C LYS A 259 -1.70 -8.56 -8.75
N PRO A 260 -1.14 -8.31 -9.95
CA PRO A 260 -1.38 -7.06 -10.66
C PRO A 260 -2.81 -7.01 -11.22
N PHE A 261 -3.30 -5.79 -11.42
CA PHE A 261 -4.51 -5.56 -12.22
C PHE A 261 -4.14 -5.40 -13.70
N ASN A 262 -5.02 -5.89 -14.57
CA ASN A 262 -5.01 -5.60 -15.99
C ASN A 262 -6.04 -4.51 -16.31
N LEU A 263 -5.87 -3.83 -17.45
CA LEU A 263 -6.91 -2.95 -17.97
C LEU A 263 -8.19 -3.73 -18.21
N GLY A 264 -9.32 -3.17 -17.76
CA GLY A 264 -10.63 -3.80 -17.88
C GLY A 264 -11.05 -4.69 -16.70
N ASP A 265 -10.15 -4.93 -15.74
CA ASP A 265 -10.47 -5.74 -14.56
C ASP A 265 -11.58 -5.09 -13.72
N SER A 266 -12.50 -5.91 -13.24
CA SER A 266 -13.64 -5.52 -12.41
C SER A 266 -13.96 -6.66 -11.46
N ILE A 267 -14.02 -6.36 -10.16
CA ILE A 267 -14.31 -7.36 -9.12
C ILE A 267 -15.74 -7.87 -9.25
N ALA A 268 -16.68 -6.99 -9.61
CA ALA A 268 -18.06 -7.39 -9.89
C ALA A 268 -18.14 -8.42 -11.03
N ARG A 269 -17.30 -8.27 -12.06
CA ARG A 269 -17.22 -9.23 -13.18
C ARG A 269 -16.59 -10.56 -12.73
N GLU A 270 -15.54 -10.53 -11.92
CA GLU A 270 -14.93 -11.74 -11.36
C GLU A 270 -15.95 -12.57 -10.57
N LYS A 271 -16.73 -11.90 -9.70
CA LYS A 271 -17.82 -12.52 -8.93
C LYS A 271 -18.89 -13.10 -9.86
N ALA A 272 -19.38 -12.30 -10.80
CA ALA A 272 -20.41 -12.75 -11.74
C ALA A 272 -19.96 -13.94 -12.59
N ALA A 273 -18.71 -13.96 -13.05
CA ALA A 273 -18.16 -15.09 -13.81
C ALA A 273 -18.09 -16.37 -12.97
N SER A 274 -17.87 -16.26 -11.65
CA SER A 274 -17.88 -17.41 -10.73
C SER A 274 -19.30 -17.94 -10.44
N GLU A 275 -20.32 -17.08 -10.47
CA GLU A 275 -21.72 -17.44 -10.18
C GLU A 275 -22.52 -17.86 -11.43
N SER A 276 -22.30 -17.22 -12.58
CA SER A 276 -23.03 -17.48 -13.83
C SER A 276 -22.23 -17.03 -15.06
N PRO A 277 -21.59 -17.96 -15.81
CA PRO A 277 -20.68 -17.65 -16.92
C PRO A 277 -21.31 -16.93 -18.12
N THR A 278 -22.64 -16.87 -18.21
CA THR A 278 -23.38 -16.35 -19.37
C THR A 278 -23.76 -14.88 -19.25
N ARG A 279 -23.56 -14.25 -18.08
CA ARG A 279 -23.93 -12.85 -17.86
C ARG A 279 -22.81 -11.91 -18.30
N SER A 280 -23.07 -11.12 -19.34
CA SER A 280 -22.21 -10.00 -19.76
C SER A 280 -22.18 -8.92 -18.68
N PHE A 281 -20.99 -8.63 -18.14
CA PHE A 281 -20.73 -7.48 -17.28
C PHE A 281 -19.81 -6.50 -18.04
N PRO A 282 -20.03 -5.18 -17.91
CA PRO A 282 -19.19 -4.19 -18.58
C PRO A 282 -17.75 -4.28 -18.09
N LEU A 283 -16.81 -4.17 -19.01
CA LEU A 283 -15.40 -3.95 -18.71
C LEU A 283 -15.23 -2.58 -18.07
N LEU A 284 -14.32 -2.47 -17.11
CA LEU A 284 -13.93 -1.17 -16.57
C LEU A 284 -13.07 -0.42 -17.59
N ASN A 285 -13.61 0.64 -18.17
CA ASN A 285 -12.86 1.52 -19.05
C ASN A 285 -12.44 2.77 -18.26
N VAL A 286 -11.16 2.80 -17.84
CA VAL A 286 -10.61 3.87 -16.99
C VAL A 286 -10.73 5.24 -17.67
N GLU A 287 -10.43 5.32 -18.96
CA GLU A 287 -10.54 6.56 -19.73
C GLU A 287 -11.99 7.06 -19.80
N ALA A 288 -12.96 6.16 -19.97
CA ALA A 288 -14.38 6.53 -19.99
C ALA A 288 -14.88 7.02 -18.61
N GLU A 289 -14.40 6.44 -17.50
CA GLU A 289 -14.72 6.95 -16.16
C GLU A 289 -14.15 8.36 -15.95
N VAL A 290 -12.94 8.62 -16.46
CA VAL A 290 -12.30 9.95 -16.41
C VAL A 290 -13.09 10.96 -17.23
N GLU A 291 -13.45 10.62 -18.47
CA GLU A 291 -14.25 11.50 -19.34
C GLU A 291 -15.62 11.79 -18.72
N MET A 292 -16.30 10.76 -18.22
CA MET A 292 -17.58 10.90 -17.52
C MET A 292 -17.49 11.85 -16.32
N ALA A 293 -16.45 11.70 -15.48
CA ALA A 293 -16.29 12.56 -14.32
C ALA A 293 -16.00 14.03 -14.70
N LEU A 294 -15.26 14.26 -15.79
CA LEU A 294 -15.00 15.60 -16.32
C LEU A 294 -16.28 16.25 -16.89
N ASP A 295 -17.05 15.49 -17.67
CA ASP A 295 -18.32 15.97 -18.23
C ASP A 295 -19.34 16.26 -17.15
N ALA A 296 -19.46 15.37 -16.15
CA ALA A 296 -20.32 15.57 -14.99
C ALA A 296 -19.95 16.87 -14.26
N ARG A 297 -18.67 17.08 -13.97
CA ARG A 297 -18.19 18.31 -13.33
C ARG A 297 -18.53 19.58 -14.12
N ASN A 298 -18.41 19.54 -15.44
CA ASN A 298 -18.70 20.68 -16.30
C ASN A 298 -20.21 20.92 -16.48
N GLY A 299 -21.04 19.89 -16.32
CA GLY A 299 -22.50 19.96 -16.42
C GLY A 299 -23.18 20.52 -15.16
N PHE A 300 -22.54 20.47 -13.99
CA PHE A 300 -23.07 21.01 -12.74
C PHE A 300 -22.61 22.45 -12.52
N GLN A 301 -23.56 23.38 -12.40
CA GLN A 301 -23.33 24.72 -11.83
C GLN A 301 -23.64 24.67 -10.32
N ASP A 302 -22.95 25.50 -9.51
CA ASP A 302 -23.14 25.72 -8.07
C ASP A 302 -22.51 24.76 -7.04
N SER A 303 -22.60 25.18 -5.77
CA SER A 303 -22.07 24.57 -4.54
C SER A 303 -22.43 23.10 -4.27
N THR A 304 -23.34 22.50 -5.05
CA THR A 304 -23.77 21.10 -4.95
C THR A 304 -22.87 20.11 -5.71
N VAL A 305 -21.99 20.58 -6.61
CA VAL A 305 -21.08 19.73 -7.40
C VAL A 305 -20.32 18.74 -6.53
N SER A 306 -19.77 19.19 -5.39
CA SER A 306 -18.96 18.33 -4.53
C SER A 306 -19.76 17.13 -4.00
N THR A 307 -20.98 17.34 -3.51
CA THR A 307 -21.82 16.25 -2.98
C THR A 307 -22.21 15.27 -4.08
N THR A 308 -22.66 15.76 -5.23
CA THR A 308 -23.05 14.90 -6.35
C THR A 308 -21.88 14.07 -6.86
N MET A 309 -20.68 14.66 -6.95
CA MET A 309 -19.48 13.94 -7.38
C MET A 309 -19.02 12.89 -6.35
N LYS A 310 -19.25 13.10 -5.05
CA LYS A 310 -18.99 12.09 -4.02
C LYS A 310 -19.93 10.89 -4.17
N GLU A 311 -21.23 11.16 -4.37
CA GLU A 311 -22.24 10.12 -4.58
C GLU A 311 -21.97 9.32 -5.86
N LEU A 312 -21.63 10.00 -6.96
CA LEU A 312 -21.25 9.37 -8.22
C LEU A 312 -20.05 8.43 -8.03
N GLY A 313 -18.97 8.89 -7.40
CA GLY A 313 -17.79 8.05 -7.17
C GLY A 313 -18.10 6.78 -6.38
N LEU A 314 -18.93 6.89 -5.34
CA LEU A 314 -19.36 5.74 -4.54
C LEU A 314 -20.24 4.78 -5.35
N GLU A 315 -21.15 5.29 -6.18
CA GLU A 315 -21.97 4.49 -7.08
C GLU A 315 -21.12 3.72 -8.09
N ARG A 316 -20.14 4.40 -8.71
CA ARG A 316 -19.21 3.77 -9.67
C ARG A 316 -18.37 2.69 -8.99
N ALA A 317 -17.79 2.98 -7.82
CA ALA A 317 -17.00 2.00 -7.06
C ALA A 317 -17.82 0.71 -6.80
N LYS A 318 -19.04 0.85 -6.26
CA LYS A 318 -19.94 -0.28 -5.99
C LYS A 318 -20.33 -1.04 -7.25
N THR A 319 -20.58 -0.32 -8.36
CA THR A 319 -20.93 -0.94 -9.65
C THR A 319 -19.85 -1.93 -10.12
N TYR A 320 -18.58 -1.62 -9.88
CA TYR A 320 -17.46 -2.47 -10.30
C TYR A 320 -16.90 -3.37 -9.17
N GLY A 321 -17.50 -3.36 -7.97
CA GLY A 321 -17.15 -4.26 -6.86
C GLY A 321 -16.07 -3.75 -5.91
N TRP A 322 -15.92 -2.42 -5.80
CA TRP A 322 -15.08 -1.75 -4.80
C TRP A 322 -15.92 -1.07 -3.72
N HIS A 323 -15.40 -1.05 -2.49
CA HIS A 323 -16.12 -0.53 -1.31
C HIS A 323 -16.40 0.97 -1.38
N ASP A 324 -15.43 1.75 -1.89
CA ASP A 324 -15.51 3.21 -1.99
C ASP A 324 -14.65 3.78 -3.12
N THR A 325 -14.81 5.08 -3.35
CA THR A 325 -14.11 5.86 -4.38
C THR A 325 -12.59 5.83 -4.21
N TYR A 326 -12.08 5.80 -2.98
CA TYR A 326 -10.64 5.84 -2.72
C TYR A 326 -9.96 4.57 -3.24
N VAL A 327 -10.44 3.39 -2.80
CA VAL A 327 -9.85 2.12 -3.22
C VAL A 327 -10.07 1.84 -4.70
N PHE A 328 -11.19 2.30 -5.26
CA PHE A 328 -11.50 2.20 -6.68
C PHE A 328 -10.54 3.01 -7.55
N THR A 329 -10.31 4.29 -7.20
CA THR A 329 -9.40 5.16 -7.97
C THR A 329 -7.94 4.77 -7.82
N LYS A 330 -7.54 4.20 -6.67
CA LYS A 330 -6.22 3.56 -6.49
C LYS A 330 -6.05 2.33 -7.38
N ALA A 331 -7.05 1.44 -7.45
CA ALA A 331 -7.00 0.28 -8.34
C ALA A 331 -6.85 0.70 -9.82
N MET A 332 -7.60 1.72 -10.26
CA MET A 332 -7.43 2.29 -11.61
C MET A 332 -6.04 2.88 -11.82
N GLY A 333 -5.46 3.56 -10.81
CA GLY A 333 -4.08 4.03 -10.87
C GLY A 333 -3.06 2.90 -11.09
N GLU A 334 -3.25 1.76 -10.41
CA GLU A 334 -2.42 0.58 -10.63
C GLU A 334 -2.57 0.00 -12.03
N MET A 335 -3.80 -0.11 -12.55
CA MET A 335 -4.06 -0.58 -13.92
C MET A 335 -3.32 0.28 -14.94
N MET A 336 -3.37 1.60 -14.76
CA MET A 336 -2.72 2.53 -15.66
C MET A 336 -1.20 2.46 -15.56
N ILE A 337 -0.62 2.36 -14.35
CA ILE A 337 0.82 2.13 -14.18
C ILE A 337 1.25 0.83 -14.87
N GLY A 338 0.54 -0.27 -14.60
CA GLY A 338 0.83 -1.58 -15.17
C GLY A 338 0.86 -1.54 -16.70
N ASN A 339 -0.12 -0.89 -17.29
CA ASN A 339 -0.23 -0.73 -18.74
C ASN A 339 0.83 0.21 -19.34
N GLN A 340 1.17 1.30 -18.66
CA GLN A 340 1.99 2.38 -19.22
C GLN A 340 3.47 2.30 -18.86
N ARG A 341 3.91 1.47 -17.91
CA ARG A 341 5.32 1.46 -17.42
C ARG A 341 6.38 1.13 -18.46
N GLU A 342 6.01 0.44 -19.54
CA GLU A 342 6.96 -0.06 -20.54
C GLU A 342 8.10 -0.87 -19.88
N GLU A 343 9.36 -0.48 -20.10
CA GLU A 343 10.55 -1.14 -19.56
C GLU A 343 10.96 -0.65 -18.17
N ILE A 344 10.25 0.32 -17.58
CA ILE A 344 10.57 0.84 -16.25
C ILE A 344 10.31 -0.25 -15.20
N PRO A 345 11.30 -0.58 -14.35
CA PRO A 345 11.06 -1.40 -13.17
C PRO A 345 10.11 -0.69 -12.21
N VAL A 346 8.98 -1.34 -11.91
CA VAL A 346 7.95 -0.79 -11.02
C VAL A 346 7.76 -1.70 -9.80
N VAL A 347 7.70 -1.07 -8.62
CA VAL A 347 7.23 -1.70 -7.39
C VAL A 347 5.94 -1.03 -6.95
N ILE A 348 4.90 -1.80 -6.63
CA ILE A 348 3.71 -1.31 -5.95
C ILE A 348 3.71 -1.86 -4.53
N ILE A 349 3.70 -0.96 -3.56
CA ILE A 349 3.52 -1.30 -2.14
C ILE A 349 2.06 -1.08 -1.80
N ARG A 350 1.40 -2.13 -1.32
CA ARG A 350 -0.01 -2.15 -0.89
C ARG A 350 -0.05 -2.36 0.62
N PRO A 351 0.11 -1.31 1.43
CA PRO A 351 -0.07 -1.42 2.87
C PRO A 351 -1.56 -1.63 3.22
N SER A 352 -1.83 -2.31 4.33
CA SER A 352 -3.15 -2.30 4.98
C SER A 352 -3.38 -0.98 5.73
N VAL A 353 -4.21 -0.96 6.79
CA VAL A 353 -4.44 0.27 7.56
C VAL A 353 -3.16 0.64 8.31
N ILE A 354 -2.51 1.73 7.87
CA ILE A 354 -1.28 2.19 8.49
C ILE A 354 -1.59 2.95 9.78
N GLU A 355 -1.06 2.45 10.90
CA GLU A 355 -1.16 3.08 12.21
C GLU A 355 0.21 3.57 12.73
N SER A 356 0.23 4.06 13.96
CA SER A 356 1.41 4.65 14.60
C SER A 356 2.65 3.75 14.49
N THR A 357 3.83 4.35 14.55
CA THR A 357 5.11 3.63 14.65
C THR A 357 5.09 2.64 15.81
N SER A 358 5.65 1.45 15.59
CA SER A 358 5.79 0.44 16.65
C SER A 358 7.05 0.69 17.48
N ILE A 359 8.17 0.97 16.81
CA ILE A 359 9.50 1.05 17.43
C ILE A 359 10.17 2.37 17.08
N GLU A 360 10.24 2.73 15.79
CA GLU A 360 11.12 3.80 15.34
C GLU A 360 10.42 4.92 14.56
N PRO A 361 10.97 6.14 14.56
CA PRO A 361 12.05 6.63 15.43
C PRO A 361 11.56 6.97 16.85
N ILE A 362 10.24 7.04 17.05
CA ILE A 362 9.58 7.32 18.32
C ILE A 362 8.37 6.39 18.38
N PRO A 363 8.26 5.45 19.33
CA PRO A 363 7.10 4.58 19.46
C PRO A 363 5.80 5.38 19.64
N GLY A 364 4.72 4.96 18.96
CA GLY A 364 3.42 5.60 19.06
C GLY A 364 3.32 6.94 18.31
N TRP A 365 4.38 7.36 17.60
CA TRP A 365 4.29 8.54 16.77
C TRP A 365 3.29 8.33 15.64
N ILE A 366 2.36 9.27 15.57
CA ILE A 366 1.29 9.30 14.59
C ILE A 366 1.00 10.75 14.27
N GLU A 367 0.81 11.05 13.00
CA GLU A 367 0.39 12.38 12.59
C GLU A 367 -1.11 12.36 12.40
N GLY A 368 -1.86 13.33 12.93
CA GLY A 368 -3.30 13.47 12.67
C GLY A 368 -4.16 12.24 13.05
N ILE A 369 -5.44 12.28 12.68
CA ILE A 369 -6.40 11.20 12.95
C ILE A 369 -6.39 10.25 11.76
N ARG A 370 -6.03 8.99 11.99
CA ARG A 370 -5.98 7.91 10.98
C ARG A 370 -7.34 7.22 10.83
N MET A 371 -7.38 6.13 10.06
CA MET A 371 -8.61 5.47 9.66
C MET A 371 -9.40 4.93 10.84
N LEU A 372 -8.76 4.34 11.87
CA LEU A 372 -9.49 3.73 13.00
C LEU A 372 -9.66 4.65 14.21
N ASP A 373 -8.84 5.70 14.30
CA ASP A 373 -8.88 6.69 15.37
C ASP A 373 -10.27 7.30 15.64
N PRO A 374 -11.15 7.58 14.65
CA PRO A 374 -12.49 8.08 14.91
C PRO A 374 -13.34 7.11 15.74
N LEU A 375 -13.18 5.80 15.56
CA LEU A 375 -13.85 4.78 16.36
C LEU A 375 -13.30 4.79 17.79
N LEU A 376 -11.97 4.81 17.93
CA LEU A 376 -11.27 4.91 19.22
C LEU A 376 -11.71 6.14 20.02
N ILE A 377 -11.66 7.32 19.40
CA ILE A 377 -11.99 8.61 20.05
C ILE A 377 -13.47 8.68 20.41
N SER A 378 -14.35 8.17 19.55
CA SER A 378 -15.80 8.18 19.81
C SER A 378 -16.18 7.19 20.91
N TYR A 379 -15.50 6.05 20.98
CA TYR A 379 -15.63 5.11 22.08
C TYR A 379 -15.14 5.71 23.39
N ALA A 380 -13.93 6.30 23.41
CA ALA A 380 -13.33 6.95 24.57
C ALA A 380 -14.23 8.05 25.17
N LYS A 381 -14.93 8.80 24.31
CA LYS A 381 -15.86 9.87 24.71
C LYS A 381 -17.23 9.36 25.16
N GLY A 382 -17.47 8.06 25.18
CA GLY A 382 -18.76 7.45 25.49
C GLY A 382 -19.86 7.73 24.46
N VAL A 383 -19.48 8.12 23.24
CA VAL A 383 -20.41 8.39 22.12
C VAL A 383 -20.77 7.09 21.40
N LEU A 384 -19.78 6.21 21.19
CA LEU A 384 -19.96 4.95 20.49
C LEU A 384 -20.17 3.81 21.50
N THR A 385 -21.42 3.51 21.83
CA THR A 385 -21.79 2.45 22.79
C THR A 385 -21.87 1.05 22.15
N GLY A 386 -21.97 1.01 20.83
CA GLY A 386 -21.94 -0.22 20.03
C GLY A 386 -21.69 0.05 18.56
N LEU A 387 -21.36 -0.99 17.80
CA LEU A 387 -21.01 -0.92 16.38
C LEU A 387 -21.47 -2.20 15.66
N PRO A 388 -21.98 -2.11 14.42
CA PRO A 388 -22.24 -3.28 13.59
C PRO A 388 -20.92 -3.84 13.05
N VAL A 389 -20.60 -5.08 13.41
CA VAL A 389 -19.33 -5.74 13.09
C VAL A 389 -19.46 -7.25 13.21
N ASP A 390 -18.76 -7.99 12.35
CA ASP A 390 -18.47 -9.39 12.59
C ASP A 390 -17.27 -9.48 13.56
N GLY A 391 -17.54 -9.82 14.82
CA GLY A 391 -16.49 -9.94 15.85
C GLY A 391 -15.39 -10.96 15.51
N LYS A 392 -15.67 -11.91 14.60
CA LYS A 392 -14.71 -12.92 14.13
C LYS A 392 -13.96 -12.49 12.86
N ALA A 393 -14.32 -11.38 12.25
CA ALA A 393 -13.51 -10.80 11.19
C ALA A 393 -12.25 -10.18 11.81
N ALA A 394 -11.12 -10.41 11.16
CA ALA A 394 -9.85 -9.77 11.48
C ALA A 394 -9.77 -8.41 10.80
N ILE A 395 -9.19 -7.47 11.53
CA ILE A 395 -8.83 -6.16 11.03
C ILE A 395 -7.37 -6.18 10.61
N ASP A 396 -7.06 -5.63 9.44
CA ASP A 396 -5.68 -5.58 8.95
C ASP A 396 -5.09 -4.20 9.21
N ILE A 397 -4.26 -4.12 10.24
CA ILE A 397 -3.49 -2.95 10.62
C ILE A 397 -1.99 -3.25 10.53
N VAL A 398 -1.19 -2.22 10.25
CA VAL A 398 0.27 -2.33 10.18
C VAL A 398 0.95 -1.04 10.69
N PRO A 399 2.00 -1.13 11.52
CA PRO A 399 2.78 0.03 11.93
C PRO A 399 3.50 0.70 10.75
N VAL A 400 3.51 2.04 10.72
CA VAL A 400 4.11 2.82 9.61
C VAL A 400 5.61 2.57 9.42
N ASP A 401 6.35 2.30 10.49
CA ASP A 401 7.78 2.02 10.44
C ASP A 401 8.09 0.69 9.75
N MET A 402 7.24 -0.32 9.93
CA MET A 402 7.33 -1.58 9.16
C MET A 402 7.03 -1.35 7.67
N VAL A 403 6.05 -0.51 7.33
CA VAL A 403 5.75 -0.16 5.94
C VAL A 403 6.93 0.55 5.27
N VAL A 404 7.55 1.50 5.97
CA VAL A 404 8.74 2.21 5.49
C VAL A 404 9.91 1.27 5.26
N ASN A 405 10.14 0.33 6.18
CA ASN A 405 11.21 -0.63 6.04
C ASN A 405 10.98 -1.57 4.83
N ALA A 406 9.75 -2.03 4.63
CA ALA A 406 9.39 -2.81 3.44
C ALA A 406 9.57 -2.00 2.14
N ILE A 407 9.21 -0.70 2.13
CA ILE A 407 9.45 0.20 0.99
C ILE A 407 10.95 0.24 0.64
N LEU A 408 11.82 0.42 1.65
CA LEU A 408 13.27 0.51 1.43
C LEU A 408 13.87 -0.81 0.94
N ALA A 409 13.49 -1.93 1.56
CA ALA A 409 13.95 -3.26 1.16
C ALA A 409 13.50 -3.59 -0.28
N ALA A 410 12.22 -3.38 -0.61
CA ALA A 410 11.69 -3.62 -1.95
C ALA A 410 12.32 -2.70 -2.99
N THR A 411 12.58 -1.43 -2.62
CA THR A 411 13.28 -0.47 -3.46
C THR A 411 14.67 -0.97 -3.83
N VAL A 412 15.46 -1.36 -2.84
CA VAL A 412 16.85 -1.80 -3.04
C VAL A 412 16.90 -3.08 -3.86
N LYS A 413 16.06 -4.08 -3.53
CA LYS A 413 15.98 -5.35 -4.27
C LYS A 413 15.77 -5.10 -5.77
N HIS A 414 14.74 -4.33 -6.12
CA HIS A 414 14.35 -4.14 -7.52
C HIS A 414 15.22 -3.13 -8.27
N ALA A 415 15.69 -2.08 -7.59
CA ALA A 415 16.59 -1.10 -8.19
C ALA A 415 17.99 -1.67 -8.48
N ARG A 416 18.46 -2.65 -7.69
CA ARG A 416 19.72 -3.38 -7.97
C ARG A 416 19.60 -4.28 -9.19
N MET A 417 18.50 -5.02 -9.32
CA MET A 417 18.30 -5.94 -10.44
C MET A 417 18.15 -5.20 -11.77
N ARG A 418 17.55 -4.00 -11.77
CA ARG A 418 17.25 -3.20 -12.98
C ARG A 418 16.48 -3.98 -14.05
N THR A 419 15.76 -5.02 -13.64
CA THR A 419 14.95 -5.85 -14.53
C THR A 419 13.61 -5.20 -14.78
N PRO A 420 13.20 -4.98 -16.05
CA PRO A 420 11.85 -4.56 -16.37
C PRO A 420 10.83 -5.50 -15.75
N GLY A 421 9.83 -4.95 -15.07
CA GLY A 421 8.89 -5.78 -14.32
C GLY A 421 7.96 -4.97 -13.44
N LEU A 422 6.91 -5.63 -12.96
CA LEU A 422 5.99 -5.10 -11.97
C LEU A 422 5.98 -6.07 -10.79
N SER A 423 6.42 -5.59 -9.63
CA SER A 423 6.39 -6.36 -8.38
C SER A 423 5.43 -5.73 -7.39
N ILE A 424 4.70 -6.56 -6.65
CA ILE A 424 3.66 -6.12 -5.73
C ILE A 424 3.93 -6.74 -4.36
N TYR A 425 3.82 -5.90 -3.34
CA TYR A 425 3.98 -6.30 -1.95
C TYR A 425 2.75 -5.87 -1.14
N HIS A 426 2.03 -6.83 -0.57
CA HIS A 426 1.08 -6.55 0.50
C HIS A 426 1.87 -6.41 1.81
N VAL A 427 1.73 -5.26 2.46
CA VAL A 427 2.34 -5.01 3.76
C VAL A 427 1.20 -4.91 4.77
N GLY A 428 0.81 -6.07 5.31
CA GLY A 428 -0.32 -6.24 6.21
C GLY A 428 -0.11 -7.45 7.11
N SER A 429 -0.96 -7.58 8.12
CA SER A 429 -0.82 -8.56 9.19
C SER A 429 -1.85 -9.68 9.14
N SER A 430 -2.92 -9.56 8.35
CA SER A 430 -4.11 -10.41 8.53
C SER A 430 -3.91 -11.89 8.22
N VAL A 431 -2.93 -12.29 7.41
CA VAL A 431 -2.60 -13.71 7.17
C VAL A 431 -1.63 -14.25 8.22
N MET A 432 -0.62 -13.47 8.62
CA MET A 432 0.49 -13.95 9.43
C MET A 432 0.30 -13.76 10.93
N ASN A 433 -0.37 -12.68 11.33
CA ASN A 433 -0.62 -12.31 12.72
C ASN A 433 -1.99 -11.61 12.86
N PRO A 434 -3.11 -12.33 12.61
CA PRO A 434 -4.44 -11.73 12.61
C PRO A 434 -4.86 -11.22 13.99
N ILE A 435 -5.50 -10.05 14.01
CA ILE A 435 -6.22 -9.53 15.19
C ILE A 435 -7.71 -9.48 14.88
N LEU A 436 -8.53 -10.14 15.70
CA LEU A 436 -9.99 -10.15 15.53
C LEU A 436 -10.60 -8.83 16.03
N LEU A 437 -11.67 -8.38 15.39
CA LEU A 437 -12.36 -7.13 15.74
C LEU A 437 -12.88 -7.15 17.19
N GLN A 438 -13.35 -8.30 17.68
CA GLN A 438 -13.75 -8.44 19.08
C GLN A 438 -12.61 -8.18 20.07
N ASP A 439 -11.38 -8.61 19.73
CA ASP A 439 -10.21 -8.45 20.58
C ASP A 439 -9.67 -7.03 20.47
N PHE A 440 -9.65 -6.47 19.25
CA PHE A 440 -9.30 -5.08 18.98
C PHE A 440 -10.14 -4.09 19.81
N PHE A 441 -11.47 -4.22 19.77
CA PHE A 441 -12.35 -3.40 20.61
C PHE A 441 -12.27 -3.77 22.10
N GLY A 442 -11.93 -5.02 22.43
CA GLY A 442 -11.59 -5.45 23.78
C GLY A 442 -10.42 -4.68 24.37
N TYR A 443 -9.34 -4.48 23.59
CA TYR A 443 -8.18 -3.72 24.02
C TYR A 443 -8.47 -2.23 24.23
N PHE A 444 -9.36 -1.65 23.42
CA PHE A 444 -9.84 -0.28 23.68
C PHE A 444 -10.49 -0.18 25.07
N HIS A 445 -11.34 -1.16 25.42
CA HIS A 445 -11.98 -1.20 26.73
C HIS A 445 -10.96 -1.36 27.86
N ASP A 446 -10.02 -2.30 27.72
CA ASP A 446 -9.00 -2.57 28.73
C ASP A 446 -8.15 -1.33 29.04
N TYR A 447 -7.76 -0.58 28.00
CA TYR A 447 -7.03 0.68 28.15
C TYR A 447 -7.87 1.73 28.88
N PHE A 448 -9.05 2.10 28.36
CA PHE A 448 -9.82 3.23 28.92
C PHE A 448 -10.49 2.91 30.26
N LYS A 449 -10.67 1.64 30.60
CA LYS A 449 -11.05 1.24 31.96
C LYS A 449 -9.97 1.60 32.98
N SER A 450 -8.70 1.45 32.60
CA SER A 450 -7.54 1.75 33.45
C SER A 450 -7.11 3.22 33.37
N SER A 451 -7.30 3.84 32.21
CA SER A 451 -6.93 5.22 31.89
C SER A 451 -8.11 5.96 31.25
N PRO A 452 -9.13 6.38 32.03
CA PRO A 452 -10.34 7.00 31.48
C PRO A 452 -10.05 8.29 30.69
N TYR A 453 -10.80 8.50 29.61
CA TYR A 453 -10.77 9.76 28.88
C TYR A 453 -11.34 10.88 29.76
N MET A 454 -10.69 12.03 29.79
CA MET A 454 -11.12 13.17 30.59
C MET A 454 -12.01 14.12 29.78
N ASP A 455 -13.17 14.48 30.32
CA ASP A 455 -14.02 15.50 29.71
C ASP A 455 -13.39 16.90 29.83
N LEU A 456 -14.01 17.92 29.20
CA LEU A 456 -13.53 19.31 29.27
C LEU A 456 -13.47 19.89 30.69
N LYS A 457 -14.09 19.24 31.68
CA LYS A 457 -14.05 19.59 33.09
C LYS A 457 -13.10 18.70 33.90
N LYS A 458 -12.22 17.94 33.22
CA LYS A 458 -11.27 16.99 33.80
C LYS A 458 -11.93 15.89 34.63
N ARG A 459 -13.15 15.50 34.26
CA ARG A 459 -13.85 14.38 34.90
C ARG A 459 -13.68 13.13 34.05
N PRO A 460 -13.41 11.96 34.67
CA PRO A 460 -13.29 10.72 33.92
C PRO A 460 -14.62 10.34 33.29
N ILE A 461 -14.59 9.97 32.02
CA ILE A 461 -15.73 9.36 31.31
C ILE A 461 -15.64 7.86 31.53
N ASN A 462 -16.62 7.31 32.25
CA ASN A 462 -16.75 5.87 32.42
C ASN A 462 -17.42 5.28 31.18
N ILE A 463 -16.77 4.28 30.59
CA ILE A 463 -17.27 3.57 29.41
C ILE A 463 -17.57 2.11 29.75
N GLU A 464 -18.58 1.57 29.10
CA GLU A 464 -18.88 0.14 29.12
C GLU A 464 -18.20 -0.56 27.93
N ARG A 465 -18.13 -1.89 27.97
CA ARG A 465 -17.65 -2.67 26.83
C ARG A 465 -18.58 -2.44 25.63
N MET A 466 -18.00 -2.12 24.48
CA MET A 466 -18.75 -1.85 23.26
C MET A 466 -19.62 -3.06 22.88
N LYS A 467 -20.89 -2.83 22.56
CA LYS A 467 -21.77 -3.87 22.01
C LYS A 467 -21.48 -4.08 20.54
N LEU A 468 -21.27 -5.33 20.14
CA LEU A 468 -21.00 -5.71 18.75
C LEU A 468 -22.27 -6.32 18.17
N PHE A 469 -22.75 -5.80 17.04
CA PHE A 469 -23.99 -6.24 16.40
C PHE A 469 -23.70 -6.94 15.07
N ASN A 470 -24.37 -8.05 14.78
CA ASN A 470 -24.10 -8.82 13.55
C ASN A 470 -24.82 -8.24 12.32
N SER A 471 -25.58 -7.16 12.47
CA SER A 471 -26.25 -6.46 11.38
C SER A 471 -26.49 -4.98 11.69
N MET A 472 -26.68 -4.18 10.64
CA MET A 472 -27.10 -2.79 10.77
C MET A 472 -28.47 -2.64 11.46
N ASP A 473 -29.39 -3.59 11.27
CA ASP A 473 -30.74 -3.54 11.85
C ASP A 473 -30.73 -3.72 13.38
N GLU A 474 -29.91 -4.65 13.88
CA GLU A 474 -29.65 -4.83 15.31
C GLU A 474 -29.05 -3.55 15.92
N PHE A 475 -28.06 -2.96 15.25
CA PHE A 475 -27.45 -1.70 15.68
C PHE A 475 -28.46 -0.55 15.70
N HIS A 476 -29.29 -0.40 14.66
CA HIS A 476 -30.34 0.62 14.61
C HIS A 476 -31.35 0.46 15.76
N SER A 477 -31.74 -0.77 16.06
CA SER A 477 -32.66 -1.07 17.17
C SER A 477 -32.05 -0.69 18.53
N HIS A 478 -30.76 -0.97 18.74
CA HIS A 478 -30.03 -0.54 19.94
C HIS A 478 -29.97 0.98 20.06
N ILE A 479 -29.62 1.69 18.98
CA ILE A 479 -29.54 3.16 18.96
C ILE A 479 -30.91 3.81 19.23
N GLN A 480 -31.99 3.25 18.69
CA GLN A 480 -33.36 3.73 18.96
C GLN A 480 -33.73 3.52 20.44
N THR A 481 -33.42 2.35 20.99
CA THR A 481 -33.68 2.04 22.41
C THR A 481 -32.90 2.98 23.32
N GLU A 482 -31.61 3.22 23.03
CA GLU A 482 -30.77 4.15 23.78
C GLU A 482 -31.31 5.58 23.72
N ALA A 483 -31.81 6.02 22.56
CA ALA A 483 -32.45 7.31 22.41
C ALA A 483 -33.68 7.43 23.31
N VAL A 484 -34.59 6.46 23.28
CA VAL A 484 -35.81 6.46 24.11
C VAL A 484 -35.46 6.48 25.60
N GLN A 485 -34.57 5.59 26.05
CA GLN A 485 -34.17 5.50 27.46
C GLN A 485 -33.56 6.81 27.98
N LYS A 486 -32.67 7.44 27.21
CA LYS A 486 -32.01 8.69 27.62
C LYS A 486 -32.92 9.91 27.51
N THR A 487 -33.92 9.90 26.62
CA THR A 487 -34.91 10.99 26.51
C THR A 487 -36.05 10.90 27.53
N GLY A 488 -36.34 9.70 28.05
CA GLY A 488 -37.38 9.47 29.07
C GLY A 488 -37.05 10.05 30.45
N ASP A 489 -35.81 10.47 30.69
CA ASP A 489 -35.41 11.20 31.90
C ASP A 489 -35.79 12.69 31.79
N ALA A 490 -37.03 12.98 32.19
CA ALA A 490 -37.69 14.30 32.08
C ALA A 490 -36.98 15.45 32.83
N THR A 491 -35.91 15.16 33.59
CA THR A 491 -35.11 16.15 34.31
C THR A 491 -34.07 16.84 33.43
N GLN A 492 -33.80 16.34 32.22
CA GLN A 492 -32.68 16.78 31.40
C GLN A 492 -33.10 17.81 30.34
N GLY A 493 -32.65 19.06 30.50
CA GLY A 493 -33.05 20.19 29.66
C GLY A 493 -32.61 20.12 28.18
N LYS A 494 -33.09 21.08 27.36
CA LYS A 494 -32.87 21.14 25.88
C LYS A 494 -31.42 20.95 25.41
N ASN A 495 -30.44 21.41 26.21
CA ASN A 495 -29.02 21.26 25.89
C ASN A 495 -28.55 19.79 25.92
N PHE A 496 -29.12 18.96 26.80
CA PHE A 496 -28.82 17.54 26.85
C PHE A 496 -29.35 16.83 25.61
N LEU A 497 -30.63 17.04 25.26
CA LEU A 497 -31.26 16.44 24.06
C LEU A 497 -30.48 16.77 22.78
N ARG A 498 -29.98 18.00 22.64
CA ARG A 498 -29.14 18.39 21.52
C ARG A 498 -27.82 17.62 21.48
N ARG A 499 -27.16 17.41 22.62
CA ARG A 499 -25.92 16.62 22.71
C ARG A 499 -26.18 15.15 22.40
N LEU A 500 -27.24 14.58 22.97
CA LEU A 500 -27.65 13.21 22.71
C LEU A 500 -27.88 12.99 21.21
N ARG A 501 -28.68 13.84 20.56
CA ARG A 501 -28.93 13.77 19.12
C ARG A 501 -27.62 13.79 18.31
N LYS A 502 -26.73 14.73 18.62
CA LYS A 502 -25.41 14.82 17.97
C LYS A 502 -24.58 13.54 18.16
N SER A 503 -24.56 12.97 19.36
CA SER A 503 -23.86 11.71 19.65
C SER A 503 -24.43 10.55 18.83
N LEU A 504 -25.76 10.42 18.76
CA LEU A 504 -26.42 9.38 17.97
C LEU A 504 -26.16 9.55 16.46
N ASP A 505 -26.15 10.78 15.97
CA ASP A 505 -25.85 11.08 14.57
C ASP A 505 -24.39 10.70 14.23
N ILE A 506 -23.45 10.99 15.14
CA ILE A 506 -22.04 10.54 15.00
C ILE A 506 -21.96 9.01 14.97
N ALA A 507 -22.62 8.31 15.90
CA ALA A 507 -22.59 6.85 15.96
C ALA A 507 -23.15 6.21 14.68
N LYS A 508 -24.29 6.71 14.17
CA LYS A 508 -24.88 6.26 12.90
C LYS A 508 -23.97 6.53 11.70
N HIS A 509 -23.34 7.70 11.68
CA HIS A 509 -22.43 8.06 10.61
C HIS A 509 -21.20 7.15 10.57
N LEU A 510 -20.58 6.88 11.72
CA LEU A 510 -19.47 5.93 11.83
C LEU A 510 -19.92 4.53 11.42
N ALA A 511 -21.01 4.00 11.96
CA ALA A 511 -21.52 2.69 11.57
C ALA A 511 -21.67 2.55 10.05
N LYS A 512 -22.25 3.55 9.38
CA LYS A 512 -22.41 3.56 7.91
C LYS A 512 -21.08 3.60 7.15
N ILE A 513 -20.10 4.38 7.59
CA ILE A 513 -18.80 4.50 6.91
C ILE A 513 -18.00 3.21 7.02
N TYR A 514 -17.97 2.61 8.21
CA TYR A 514 -17.09 1.48 8.50
C TYR A 514 -17.73 0.13 8.17
N GLU A 515 -19.06 0.04 8.00
CA GLU A 515 -19.78 -1.21 7.70
C GLU A 515 -19.07 -2.09 6.64
N PRO A 516 -18.66 -1.60 5.46
CA PRO A 516 -18.04 -2.46 4.44
C PRO A 516 -16.75 -3.14 4.91
N TYR A 517 -16.04 -2.50 5.84
CA TYR A 517 -14.78 -2.97 6.40
C TYR A 517 -14.97 -3.83 7.66
N MET A 518 -16.02 -3.56 8.45
CA MET A 518 -16.32 -4.30 9.69
C MET A 518 -16.89 -5.71 9.43
N PHE A 519 -17.37 -5.98 8.21
CA PHE A 519 -17.81 -7.31 7.77
C PHE A 519 -16.89 -7.92 6.70
N TYR A 520 -15.70 -7.35 6.52
CA TYR A 520 -14.78 -7.78 5.46
C TYR A 520 -14.03 -9.05 5.85
N GLY A 521 -14.24 -10.13 5.08
CA GLY A 521 -13.57 -11.42 5.26
C GLY A 521 -12.28 -11.59 4.45
N GLY A 522 -11.82 -10.55 3.74
CA GLY A 522 -10.56 -10.59 2.99
C GLY A 522 -9.33 -10.63 3.91
N ARG A 523 -8.33 -11.40 3.49
CA ARG A 523 -7.02 -11.53 4.15
C ARG A 523 -5.94 -11.33 3.10
N PHE A 524 -5.02 -10.41 3.33
CA PHE A 524 -4.00 -10.09 2.33
C PHE A 524 -2.81 -11.04 2.47
N ASP A 525 -2.63 -11.93 1.50
CA ASP A 525 -1.43 -12.75 1.39
C ASP A 525 -0.23 -11.84 1.21
N ASN A 526 0.82 -12.08 2.00
CA ASN A 526 2.04 -11.29 2.04
C ASN A 526 3.27 -12.14 1.68
N SER A 527 3.08 -13.20 0.88
CA SER A 527 4.12 -14.16 0.51
C SER A 527 5.36 -13.53 -0.13
N ASN A 528 5.21 -12.49 -0.95
CA ASN A 528 6.34 -11.74 -1.52
C ASN A 528 7.05 -10.91 -0.45
N THR A 529 6.30 -10.31 0.47
CA THR A 529 6.85 -9.55 1.62
C THR A 529 7.64 -10.47 2.55
N GLU A 530 7.17 -11.68 2.82
CA GLU A 530 7.90 -12.69 3.61
C GLU A 530 9.20 -13.11 2.90
N LYS A 531 9.16 -13.39 1.59
CA LYS A 531 10.37 -13.68 0.82
C LYS A 531 11.37 -12.52 0.84
N LEU A 532 10.88 -11.29 0.76
CA LEU A 532 11.73 -10.10 0.85
C LEU A 532 12.42 -10.00 2.21
N TRP A 533 11.70 -10.34 3.30
CA TRP A 533 12.26 -10.43 4.65
C TRP A 533 13.34 -11.51 4.76
N GLU A 534 13.10 -12.68 4.17
CA GLU A 534 14.04 -13.81 4.17
C GLU A 534 15.34 -13.53 3.40
N GLU A 535 15.30 -12.64 2.40
CA GLU A 535 16.48 -12.22 1.63
C GLU A 535 17.37 -11.19 2.35
N MET A 536 16.90 -10.64 3.48
CA MET A 536 17.67 -9.66 4.26
C MET A 536 18.67 -10.33 5.18
N SER A 537 19.83 -9.70 5.38
CA SER A 537 20.78 -10.17 6.40
C SER A 537 20.24 -9.96 7.81
N GLN A 538 20.80 -10.64 8.81
CA GLN A 538 20.36 -10.44 10.20
C GLN A 538 20.54 -9.00 10.70
N GLU A 539 21.55 -8.28 10.21
CA GLU A 539 21.78 -6.88 10.56
C GLU A 539 20.70 -5.98 9.94
N GLU A 540 20.34 -6.26 8.69
CA GLU A 540 19.26 -5.56 8.00
C GLU A 540 17.91 -5.87 8.62
N GLN A 541 17.64 -7.12 9.00
CA GLN A 541 16.40 -7.50 9.69
C GLN A 541 16.25 -6.76 11.03
N ARG A 542 17.34 -6.50 11.75
CA ARG A 542 17.31 -5.70 12.99
C ARG A 542 17.09 -4.21 12.70
N SER A 543 17.75 -3.68 11.68
CA SER A 543 17.77 -2.23 11.40
C SER A 543 16.60 -1.77 10.55
N PHE A 544 16.06 -2.63 9.70
CA PHE A 544 14.97 -2.41 8.75
C PHE A 544 13.90 -3.50 8.91
N GLY A 545 13.62 -3.87 10.17
CA GLY A 545 12.61 -4.84 10.59
C GLY A 545 11.20 -4.59 10.04
N PHE A 546 10.54 -5.57 9.43
CA PHE A 546 9.10 -5.48 9.11
C PHE A 546 8.33 -6.79 9.29
N ASP A 547 8.84 -7.71 10.13
CA ASP A 547 8.13 -8.95 10.46
C ASP A 547 6.93 -8.69 11.38
N VAL A 548 5.72 -8.74 10.80
CA VAL A 548 4.45 -8.51 11.52
C VAL A 548 4.14 -9.57 12.58
N ARG A 549 4.78 -10.76 12.53
CA ARG A 549 4.62 -11.79 13.58
C ARG A 549 5.20 -11.36 14.93
N SER A 550 6.12 -10.40 14.91
CA SER A 550 6.75 -9.87 16.13
C SER A 550 5.82 -8.95 16.94
N ILE A 551 4.68 -8.54 16.38
CA ILE A 551 3.76 -7.61 17.04
C ILE A 551 2.97 -8.33 18.13
N ASP A 552 3.17 -7.93 19.38
CA ASP A 552 2.20 -8.19 20.45
C ASP A 552 1.07 -7.15 20.32
N TRP A 553 -0.07 -7.58 19.80
CA TRP A 553 -1.20 -6.68 19.54
C TRP A 553 -1.72 -5.98 20.79
N LYS A 554 -1.72 -6.66 21.94
CA LYS A 554 -2.22 -6.05 23.17
C LYS A 554 -1.28 -4.94 23.63
N ASP A 555 0.02 -5.22 23.62
CA ASP A 555 1.04 -4.23 23.97
C ASP A 555 1.03 -3.05 22.99
N TYR A 556 1.07 -3.33 21.69
CA TYR A 556 1.06 -2.31 20.65
C TYR A 556 -0.17 -1.41 20.77
N ILE A 557 -1.38 -1.96 20.93
CA ILE A 557 -2.60 -1.15 21.00
C ILE A 557 -2.66 -0.35 22.31
N CYS A 558 -2.49 -1.02 23.46
CA CYS A 558 -2.72 -0.40 24.76
C CYS A 558 -1.58 0.51 25.21
N ASN A 559 -0.32 0.17 24.91
CA ASN A 559 0.84 0.86 25.46
C ASN A 559 1.55 1.76 24.44
N ILE A 560 1.30 1.57 23.14
CA ILE A 560 1.99 2.32 22.08
C ILE A 560 0.98 3.19 21.30
N HIS A 561 0.02 2.58 20.62
CA HIS A 561 -0.86 3.24 19.68
C HIS A 561 -1.88 4.18 20.37
N ILE A 562 -2.68 3.68 21.32
CA ILE A 562 -3.67 4.54 22.00
C ILE A 562 -2.98 5.72 22.72
N PRO A 563 -1.92 5.51 23.53
CA PRO A 563 -1.16 6.63 24.11
C PRO A 563 -0.60 7.58 23.07
N GLY A 564 -0.13 7.05 21.94
CA GLY A 564 0.33 7.81 20.78
C GLY A 564 -0.74 8.73 20.19
N VAL A 565 -1.93 8.21 19.90
CA VAL A 565 -3.09 9.00 19.41
C VAL A 565 -3.47 10.08 20.41
N MET A 566 -3.53 9.74 21.69
CA MET A 566 -3.86 10.68 22.76
C MET A 566 -2.80 11.79 22.88
N THR A 567 -1.52 11.46 22.64
CA THR A 567 -0.40 12.40 22.78
C THR A 567 -0.17 13.25 21.54
N HIS A 568 -0.25 12.70 20.33
CA HIS A 568 0.16 13.38 19.11
C HIS A 568 -1.01 13.93 18.30
N SER A 569 -2.17 13.25 18.30
CA SER A 569 -3.32 13.62 17.46
C SER A 569 -4.36 14.47 18.18
N LEU A 570 -4.40 14.41 19.52
CA LEU A 570 -5.36 15.16 20.35
C LEU A 570 -4.76 16.37 21.09
N LYS A 571 -3.45 16.62 20.99
CA LYS A 571 -2.78 17.82 21.55
C LYS A 571 -3.55 19.09 21.15
N GLY A 572 -4.01 19.86 22.13
CA GLY A 572 -4.73 21.13 21.94
C GLY A 572 -6.23 21.02 21.65
N ARG A 573 -6.82 19.81 21.57
CA ARG A 573 -8.27 19.59 21.34
C ARG A 573 -9.07 19.28 22.62
N GLY A 574 -8.55 19.71 23.77
CA GLY A 574 -9.14 19.49 25.10
C GLY A 574 -8.68 18.17 25.72
N MET A 575 -7.58 18.26 26.48
CA MET A 575 -7.24 17.35 27.58
C MET A 575 -7.59 18.01 28.91
#